data_AF-A0A5N8ABN6-F1
#
_entry.id   AF-A0A5N8ABN6-F1
#
_cell.length_a   1.000
_cell.length_b   1.000
_cell.length_c   1.000
_cell.angle_alpha   90.00
_cell.angle_beta   90.00
_cell.angle_gamma   90.00
#
_symmetry.space_group_name_H-M   'P 1'
#
loop_
_entity.id
_entity.type
_entity.pdbx_description
1 polymer ?
#
loop_
_entity_poly.entity_id
_entity_poly.type
_entity_poly.pdbx_seq_one_letter_code
_entity_poly.pdbx_strand_id
1 'polypeptide(L)'
;MSAVAKRTVSLPSDQAAFIDAKVQSGDYASASEVVRAGLRALKERDEAVERWLSGEVAMSYDAMKADPSRAISVDDAFASVRAQHMKR
;
A
#
# COMPACT_ATOMS: atom_id res chain seq x y z
N MET A 1 27.33 3.08 -12.82
CA MET A 1 27.13 4.17 -11.85
C MET A 1 25.63 4.43 -11.74
N SER A 2 25.03 4.32 -10.56
CA SER A 2 23.64 4.73 -10.37
C SER A 2 23.58 6.26 -10.53
N ALA A 3 22.91 6.73 -11.58
CA ALA A 3 22.79 8.15 -11.86
C ALA A 3 21.75 8.76 -10.91
N VAL A 4 22.19 9.59 -9.97
CA VAL A 4 21.30 10.40 -9.13
C VAL A 4 20.84 11.61 -9.95
N ALA A 5 19.53 11.71 -10.20
CA ALA A 5 18.92 12.89 -10.82
C ALA A 5 18.39 13.84 -9.74
N LYS A 6 18.82 15.10 -9.77
CA LYS A 6 18.30 16.15 -8.88
C LYS A 6 16.96 16.68 -9.41
N ARG A 7 16.03 16.97 -8.50
CA ARG A 7 14.74 17.61 -8.78
C ARG A 7 14.48 18.65 -7.70
N THR A 8 13.92 19.80 -8.10
CA THR A 8 13.44 20.83 -7.17
C THR A 8 11.94 20.69 -7.06
N VAL A 9 11.42 20.66 -5.84
CA VAL A 9 10.00 20.55 -5.54
C VAL A 9 9.62 21.59 -4.50
N SER A 10 8.43 22.16 -4.64
CA SER A 10 7.85 23.03 -3.62
C SER A 10 7.20 22.17 -2.55
N LEU A 11 7.54 22.44 -1.29
CA LEU A 11 6.94 21.77 -0.15
C LEU A 11 6.18 22.79 0.70
N PRO A 12 4.98 22.44 1.20
CA PRO A 12 4.36 23.14 2.32
C PRO A 12 5.32 23.28 3.51
N SER A 13 5.16 24.33 4.30
CA SER A 13 6.09 24.67 5.39
C SER A 13 6.16 23.60 6.48
N ASP A 14 5.03 22.94 6.77
CA ASP A 14 4.94 21.82 7.70
C ASP A 14 5.72 20.59 7.22
N GLN A 15 5.69 20.29 5.92
CA GLN A 15 6.46 19.18 5.34
C GLN A 15 7.97 19.46 5.33
N ALA A 16 8.37 20.70 5.05
CA ALA A 16 9.76 21.11 5.15
C ALA A 16 10.26 20.98 6.60
N ALA A 17 9.49 21.49 7.57
CA ALA A 17 9.81 21.38 8.99
C ALA A 17 9.89 19.91 9.46
N PHE A 18 9.04 19.04 8.93
CA PHE A 18 9.11 17.60 9.23
C PHE A 18 10.43 16.98 8.74
N ILE A 19 10.88 17.30 7.53
CA ILE A 19 12.16 16.82 7.00
C ILE A 19 13.32 17.32 7.88
N ASP A 20 13.30 18.61 8.24
CA ASP A 20 14.33 19.22 9.08
C ASP A 20 14.39 18.56 10.47
N ALA A 21 13.25 18.32 11.10
CA ALA A 21 13.17 17.62 12.38
C ALA A 21 13.75 16.21 12.32
N LYS A 22 13.47 15.47 11.23
CA LYS A 22 14.03 14.13 10.99
C LYS A 22 15.55 14.16 10.86
N VAL A 23 16.11 15.14 10.18
CA VAL A 23 17.57 15.29 10.10
C VAL A 23 18.16 15.74 11.44
N GLN A 24 17.55 16.71 12.11
CA GLN A 24 18.03 17.25 13.39
C GLN A 24 18.02 16.19 14.51
N SER A 25 17.04 15.29 14.51
CA SER A 25 16.97 14.17 15.45
C SER A 25 18.08 13.12 15.25
N GLY A 26 18.72 13.10 14.08
CA GLY A 26 19.68 12.07 13.70
C GLY A 26 19.05 10.80 13.11
N ASP A 27 17.72 10.73 12.97
CA ASP A 27 17.02 9.61 12.30
C ASP A 27 17.50 9.42 10.85
N TYR A 28 17.92 10.51 10.19
CA TYR A 28 18.41 10.53 8.82
C TYR A 28 19.60 11.47 8.66
N ALA A 29 20.56 11.11 7.82
CA ALA A 29 21.76 11.92 7.60
C ALA A 29 21.53 13.14 6.69
N SER A 30 20.42 13.16 5.93
CA SER A 30 20.10 14.27 5.02
C SER A 30 18.64 14.30 4.59
N ALA A 31 18.16 15.46 4.15
CA ALA A 31 16.85 15.63 3.53
C ALA A 31 16.64 14.69 2.32
N SER A 32 17.71 14.46 1.53
CA SER A 32 17.65 13.53 0.39
C SER A 32 17.37 12.09 0.83
N GLU A 33 17.82 11.70 2.01
CA GLU A 33 17.57 10.38 2.57
C GLU A 33 16.15 10.23 3.07
N VAL A 34 15.61 11.25 3.75
CA VAL A 34 14.20 11.32 4.15
C VAL A 34 13.29 11.15 2.94
N VAL A 35 13.55 11.91 1.87
CA VAL A 35 12.76 11.83 0.62
C VAL A 35 12.86 10.44 -0.01
N ARG A 36 14.05 9.84 -0.10
CA ARG A 36 14.20 8.47 -0.63
C ARG A 36 13.49 7.43 0.22
N ALA A 37 13.51 7.57 1.55
CA ALA A 37 12.77 6.70 2.44
C ALA A 37 11.25 6.82 2.21
N GLY A 38 10.74 8.05 2.10
CA GLY A 38 9.33 8.29 1.75
C GLY A 38 8.93 7.70 0.40
N LEU A 39 9.77 7.85 -0.63
CA LEU A 39 9.51 7.27 -1.96
C LEU A 39 9.51 5.74 -1.95
N ARG A 40 10.39 5.10 -1.17
CA ARG A 40 10.37 3.63 -0.99
C ARG A 40 9.07 3.18 -0.31
N ALA A 41 8.68 3.82 0.77
CA ALA A 41 7.45 3.50 1.48
C ALA A 41 6.20 3.67 0.57
N LEU A 42 6.17 4.73 -0.24
CA LEU A 42 5.11 4.94 -1.22
C LEU A 42 5.07 3.79 -2.25
N LYS A 43 6.22 3.45 -2.82
CA LYS A 43 6.34 2.36 -3.80
C LYS A 43 5.93 1.01 -3.21
N GLU A 44 6.37 0.70 -2.00
CA GLU A 44 6.02 -0.55 -1.31
C GLU A 44 4.51 -0.67 -1.08
N ARG A 45 3.85 0.44 -0.69
CA ARG A 45 2.40 0.50 -0.55
C ARG A 45 1.71 0.27 -1.90
N ASP A 46 2.14 0.95 -2.95
CA ASP A 46 1.53 0.84 -4.28
C ASP A 46 1.69 -0.59 -4.83
N GLU A 47 2.89 -1.16 -4.74
CA GLU A 47 3.13 -2.54 -5.17
C GLU A 47 2.32 -3.57 -4.35
N ALA A 48 2.08 -3.34 -3.06
CA ALA A 48 1.25 -4.22 -2.25
C ALA A 48 -0.20 -4.24 -2.76
N VAL A 49 -0.74 -3.07 -3.12
CA VAL A 49 -2.08 -2.96 -3.72
C VAL A 49 -2.12 -3.67 -5.07
N GLU A 50 -1.14 -3.42 -5.94
CA GLU A 50 -1.09 -4.04 -7.28
C GLU A 50 -0.95 -5.57 -7.21
N ARG A 51 -0.13 -6.09 -6.29
CA ARG A 51 0.00 -7.54 -6.06
C ARG A 51 -1.32 -8.15 -5.60
N TRP A 52 -2.05 -7.47 -4.71
CA TRP A 52 -3.36 -7.94 -4.25
C TRP A 52 -4.40 -7.92 -5.37
N LEU A 53 -4.44 -6.84 -6.16
CA LEU A 53 -5.37 -6.71 -7.28
C LEU A 53 -5.13 -7.79 -8.35
N SER A 54 -3.88 -8.00 -8.74
CA SER A 54 -3.53 -8.98 -9.77
C SER A 54 -3.57 -10.43 -9.27
N GLY A 55 -3.11 -10.69 -8.04
CA GLY A 55 -2.97 -12.04 -7.49
C GLY A 55 -4.21 -12.59 -6.81
N GLU A 56 -5.11 -11.74 -6.30
CA GLU A 56 -6.31 -12.21 -5.60
C GLU A 56 -7.59 -11.80 -6.33
N VAL A 57 -7.74 -10.50 -6.63
CA VAL A 57 -9.00 -9.97 -7.17
C VAL A 57 -9.23 -10.46 -8.59
N ALA A 58 -8.26 -10.24 -9.50
CA ALA A 58 -8.37 -10.68 -10.88
C ALA A 58 -8.53 -12.21 -10.98
N MET A 59 -7.75 -12.97 -10.20
CA MET A 59 -7.86 -14.43 -10.15
C MET A 59 -9.22 -14.91 -9.64
N SER A 60 -9.78 -14.26 -8.61
CA SER A 60 -11.11 -14.60 -8.09
C SER A 60 -12.20 -14.35 -9.13
N TYR A 61 -12.10 -13.23 -9.85
CA TYR A 61 -12.99 -12.89 -10.95
C TYR A 61 -12.90 -13.90 -12.09
N ASP A 62 -11.69 -14.21 -12.57
CA ASP A 62 -11.47 -15.15 -13.67
C ASP A 62 -11.99 -16.54 -13.32
N ALA A 63 -11.76 -16.99 -12.08
CA ALA A 63 -12.28 -18.27 -11.60
C ALA A 63 -13.82 -18.26 -11.50
N MET A 64 -14.46 -17.15 -11.12
CA MET A 64 -15.93 -17.04 -11.10
C MET A 64 -16.52 -17.00 -12.51
N LYS A 65 -15.82 -16.34 -13.44
CA LYS A 65 -16.20 -16.29 -14.85
C LYS A 65 -16.06 -17.67 -15.52
N ALA A 66 -15.02 -18.42 -15.19
CA ALA A 66 -14.77 -19.76 -15.73
C ALA A 66 -15.73 -20.81 -15.16
N ASP A 67 -16.08 -20.69 -13.88
CA ASP A 67 -17.05 -21.55 -13.21
C ASP A 67 -18.01 -20.70 -12.37
N PRO A 68 -19.22 -20.40 -12.86
CA PRO A 68 -20.22 -19.66 -12.08
C PRO A 68 -20.86 -20.47 -10.94
N SER A 69 -20.74 -21.82 -10.95
CA SER A 69 -21.43 -22.68 -9.98
C SER A 69 -20.87 -22.58 -8.55
N ARG A 70 -19.67 -22.01 -8.41
CA ARG A 70 -18.99 -21.71 -7.14
C ARG A 70 -19.48 -20.43 -6.46
N ALA A 71 -20.45 -19.72 -7.05
CA ALA A 71 -21.18 -18.66 -6.36
C ALA A 71 -21.96 -19.24 -5.16
N ILE A 72 -21.92 -18.52 -4.03
CA ILE A 72 -22.75 -18.80 -2.86
C ILE A 72 -23.88 -17.79 -2.78
N SER A 73 -25.00 -18.17 -2.15
CA SER A 73 -26.07 -17.22 -1.89
C SER A 73 -25.60 -16.12 -0.93
N VAL A 74 -26.21 -14.94 -1.04
CA VAL A 74 -25.91 -13.82 -0.14
C VAL A 74 -26.23 -14.20 1.31
N ASP A 75 -27.30 -14.96 1.54
CA ASP A 75 -27.70 -15.42 2.87
C ASP A 75 -26.64 -16.33 3.51
N ASP A 76 -26.12 -17.29 2.73
CA ASP A 76 -25.05 -18.19 3.19
C ASP A 76 -23.74 -17.43 3.45
N ALA A 77 -23.41 -16.46 2.59
CA ALA A 77 -22.24 -15.60 2.78
C ALA A 77 -22.32 -14.85 4.11
N PHE A 78 -23.42 -14.16 4.39
CA PHE A 78 -23.58 -13.44 5.65
C PHE A 78 -23.70 -14.37 6.87
N ALA A 79 -24.29 -15.56 6.71
CA ALA A 79 -24.32 -16.57 7.77
C ALA A 79 -22.89 -16.99 8.17
N SER A 80 -22.00 -17.18 7.19
CA SER A 80 -20.59 -17.53 7.43
C SER A 80 -19.84 -16.44 8.21
N VAL A 81 -20.03 -15.16 7.84
CA VAL A 81 -19.38 -14.02 8.49
C VAL A 81 -19.85 -13.89 9.95
N ARG A 82 -21.16 -14.01 10.20
CA ARG A 82 -21.72 -13.97 11.57
C ARG A 82 -21.18 -15.10 12.43
N ALA A 83 -21.13 -16.32 11.90
CA ALA A 83 -20.60 -17.47 12.61
C ALA A 83 -19.12 -17.28 12.99
N GLN A 84 -18.32 -16.65 12.12
CA GLN A 84 -16.92 -16.33 12.42
C GLN A 84 -16.78 -15.24 13.48
N HIS A 85 -17.65 -14.22 13.46
CA HIS A 85 -17.67 -13.17 14.48
C HIS A 85 -18.00 -13.70 15.87
N MET A 86 -18.90 -14.68 15.99
CA MET A 86 -19.26 -15.30 17.28
C MET A 86 -18.15 -16.15 17.91
N LYS A 87 -17.10 -16.50 17.14
CA LYS A 87 -15.93 -17.27 17.63
C LYS A 87 -14.81 -16.38 18.17
N ARG A 88 -14.90 -15.07 17.97
CA ARG A 88 -13.99 -14.07 18.54
C ARG A 88 -14.50 -13.63 19.91
#